data_AF-A0A7L2RZU3-F1
#
_entry.id   AF-A0A7L2RZU3-F1
#
_cell.length_a   1.000
_cell.length_b   1.000
_cell.length_c   1.000
_cell.angle_alpha   90.00
_cell.angle_beta   90.00
_cell.angle_gamma   90.00
#
_symmetry.space_group_name_H-M   'P 1'
#
loop_
_entity.id
_entity.type
_entity.pdbx_description
1 polymer ?
#
loop_
_entity_poly.entity_id
_entity_poly.type
_entity_poly.pdbx_seq_one_letter_code
_entity_poly.pdbx_strand_id
1 'polypeptide(L)'
;AGGFGVDFSLATDDFKSGIDLVSQKILSHGVTSFCPTLVTSPPSVYHQILPQISVRNGGAHGAGVLGAHLEGPFISREKKGAHPEHCLRTFEEGAFQDLLATYGSLDCVRIVTLAPEMKRSSEVIQE
;
A
#
# COMPACT_ATOMS: atom_id res chain seq x y z
N ALA A 1 0.17 -6.16 -6.63
CA ALA A 1 -1.29 -5.89 -6.71
C ALA A 1 -1.49 -4.69 -7.61
N GLY A 2 -2.62 -4.57 -8.29
CA GLY A 2 -2.74 -3.53 -9.31
C GLY A 2 -3.93 -3.69 -10.24
N GLY A 3 -3.90 -2.96 -11.35
CA GLY A 3 -5.01 -2.91 -12.29
C GLY A 3 -4.52 -2.58 -13.70
N PHE A 4 -5.22 -3.11 -14.71
CA PHE A 4 -4.97 -2.81 -16.12
C PHE A 4 -3.51 -3.03 -16.58
N GLY A 5 -2.81 -4.01 -15.99
CA GLY A 5 -1.42 -4.33 -16.30
C GLY A 5 -0.37 -3.56 -15.51
N VAL A 6 -0.79 -2.66 -14.60
CA VAL A 6 0.10 -1.92 -13.69
C VAL A 6 0.18 -2.65 -12.36
N ASP A 7 1.39 -2.87 -11.83
CA ASP A 7 1.62 -3.33 -10.45
C ASP A 7 2.06 -2.16 -9.57
N PHE A 8 1.27 -1.84 -8.54
CA PHE A 8 1.58 -0.73 -7.63
C PHE A 8 2.71 -1.05 -6.64
N SER A 9 3.15 -2.30 -6.55
CA SER A 9 4.31 -2.71 -5.75
C SER A 9 5.61 -2.75 -6.54
N LEU A 10 5.60 -2.35 -7.81
CA LEU A 10 6.80 -2.29 -8.63
C LEU A 10 7.29 -0.85 -8.75
N ALA A 11 8.50 -0.60 -8.23
CA ALA A 11 9.09 0.72 -8.24
C ALA A 11 9.81 0.97 -9.57
N THR A 12 9.08 1.51 -10.55
CA THR A 12 9.58 1.87 -11.88
C THR A 12 9.66 3.39 -12.06
N ASP A 13 10.40 3.84 -13.07
CA ASP A 13 10.47 5.27 -13.42
C ASP A 13 9.11 5.84 -13.88
N ASP A 14 8.22 4.98 -14.37
CA ASP A 14 6.88 5.33 -14.87
C ASP A 14 5.75 5.09 -13.86
N PHE A 15 6.07 4.89 -12.57
CA PHE A 15 5.08 4.57 -11.53
C PHE A 15 3.88 5.53 -11.50
N LYS A 16 4.12 6.84 -11.60
CA LYS A 16 3.05 7.87 -11.63
C LYS A 16 2.15 7.71 -12.85
N SER A 17 2.74 7.48 -14.03
CA SER A 17 1.99 7.20 -15.26
C SER A 17 1.15 5.94 -15.14
N GLY A 18 1.64 4.93 -14.41
CA GLY A 18 0.87 3.73 -14.07
C GLY A 18 -0.37 4.04 -13.22
N ILE A 19 -0.23 4.85 -12.17
CA ILE A 19 -1.39 5.31 -11.36
C ILE A 19 -2.38 6.08 -12.23
N ASP A 20 -1.90 6.98 -13.09
CA ASP A 20 -2.75 7.79 -13.95
C ASP A 20 -3.51 6.94 -14.97
N LEU A 21 -2.85 5.93 -15.55
CA LEU A 21 -3.48 4.95 -16.44
C LEU A 21 -4.60 4.20 -15.73
N VAL A 22 -4.32 3.70 -14.51
CA VAL A 22 -5.34 3.00 -13.73
C VAL A 22 -6.49 3.95 -13.40
N SER A 23 -6.21 5.15 -12.87
CA SER A 23 -7.17 6.20 -12.54
C SER A 23 -8.10 6.57 -13.72
N GLN A 24 -7.57 6.62 -14.95
CA GLN A 24 -8.38 6.86 -16.14
C GLN A 24 -9.28 5.67 -16.48
N LYS A 25 -8.73 4.45 -16.50
CA LYS A 25 -9.45 3.25 -16.95
C LYS A 25 -10.53 2.79 -15.97
N ILE A 26 -10.22 2.82 -14.68
CA ILE A 26 -11.12 2.41 -13.59
C ILE A 26 -12.43 3.20 -13.58
N LEU A 27 -12.43 4.46 -14.06
CA LEU A 27 -13.62 5.29 -14.16
C LEU A 27 -14.69 4.69 -15.10
N SER A 28 -14.26 4.01 -16.17
CA SER A 28 -15.18 3.32 -17.09
C SER A 28 -15.94 2.15 -16.44
N HIS A 29 -15.50 1.71 -15.25
CA HIS A 29 -16.15 0.70 -14.42
C HIS A 29 -16.96 1.30 -13.27
N GLY A 30 -17.22 2.63 -13.29
CA GLY A 30 -18.04 3.31 -12.29
C GLY A 30 -17.34 3.64 -10.98
N VAL A 31 -16.05 3.32 -10.84
CA VAL A 31 -15.29 3.65 -9.63
C VAL A 31 -14.71 5.06 -9.77
N THR A 32 -15.16 5.94 -8.89
CA THR A 32 -14.83 7.38 -8.91
C THR A 32 -13.62 7.74 -8.07
N SER A 33 -13.21 6.86 -7.16
CA SER A 33 -12.03 7.04 -6.29
C SER A 33 -11.47 5.67 -5.86
N PHE A 34 -10.16 5.58 -5.64
CA PHE A 34 -9.51 4.35 -5.19
C PHE A 34 -8.26 4.63 -4.34
N CYS A 35 -7.79 3.59 -3.65
CA CYS A 35 -6.49 3.57 -2.98
C CYS A 35 -5.56 2.59 -3.71
N PRO A 36 -4.49 3.03 -4.40
CA PRO A 36 -3.46 2.13 -4.90
C PRO A 36 -2.98 1.22 -3.77
N THR A 37 -3.13 -0.09 -3.98
CA THR A 37 -2.80 -1.10 -2.96
C THR A 37 -1.42 -1.66 -3.22
N LEU A 38 -0.50 -1.43 -2.28
CA LEU A 38 0.82 -2.02 -2.25
C LEU A 38 0.76 -3.30 -1.42
N VAL A 39 1.14 -4.43 -2.01
CA VAL A 39 1.29 -5.70 -1.29
C VAL A 39 2.69 -5.82 -0.67
N THR A 40 2.82 -6.79 0.24
CA THR A 40 4.06 -7.17 0.92
C THR A 40 5.27 -7.12 -0.02
N SER A 41 6.13 -6.13 0.24
CA SER A 41 7.35 -5.82 -0.49
C SER A 41 8.49 -5.52 0.49
N PRO A 42 9.75 -5.49 0.02
CA PRO A 42 10.86 -5.00 0.84
C PRO A 42 10.66 -3.53 1.25
N PRO A 43 11.19 -3.08 2.41
CA PRO A 43 11.08 -1.69 2.88
C PRO A 43 11.47 -0.63 1.83
N SER A 44 12.51 -0.90 1.04
CA SER A 44 12.98 0.00 -0.03
C SER A 44 11.90 0.32 -1.07
N VAL A 45 11.01 -0.64 -1.36
CA VAL A 45 9.90 -0.43 -2.31
C VAL A 45 8.91 0.59 -1.75
N TYR A 46 8.50 0.46 -0.48
CA TYR A 46 7.61 1.42 0.15
C TYR A 46 8.23 2.81 0.21
N HIS A 47 9.50 2.90 0.60
CA HIS A 47 10.23 4.16 0.69
C HIS A 47 10.35 4.87 -0.67
N GLN A 48 10.46 4.11 -1.75
CA GLN A 48 10.51 4.66 -3.11
C GLN A 48 9.12 5.05 -3.63
N ILE A 49 8.09 4.27 -3.34
CA ILE A 49 6.76 4.41 -3.95
C ILE A 49 5.88 5.41 -3.21
N LEU A 50 5.80 5.33 -1.87
CA LEU A 50 4.84 6.14 -1.09
C LEU A 50 5.01 7.65 -1.29
N PRO A 51 6.23 8.22 -1.38
CA PRO A 51 6.42 9.64 -1.68
C PRO A 51 5.91 10.06 -3.06
N GLN A 52 5.70 9.11 -3.98
CA GLN A 52 5.24 9.39 -5.34
C GLN A 52 3.71 9.40 -5.45
N ILE A 53 2.98 8.92 -4.43
CA ILE A 53 1.52 8.86 -4.43
C ILE A 53 0.97 10.21 -3.97
N SER A 54 0.43 10.98 -4.93
CA SER A 54 -0.28 12.22 -4.66
C SER A 54 -1.77 11.98 -4.48
N VAL A 55 -2.28 12.31 -3.29
CA VAL A 55 -3.72 12.36 -3.01
C VAL A 55 -4.35 13.46 -3.86
N ARG A 56 -5.42 13.12 -4.58
CA ARG A 56 -6.10 14.05 -5.49
C ARG A 56 -7.56 13.65 -5.69
N ASN A 57 -8.42 14.66 -5.88
CA ASN A 57 -9.81 14.44 -6.24
C ASN A 57 -9.93 13.86 -7.65
N GLY A 58 -10.99 13.09 -7.87
CA GLY A 58 -11.36 12.61 -9.21
C GLY A 58 -12.03 13.70 -10.05
N GLY A 59 -12.30 13.38 -11.30
CA GLY A 59 -13.00 14.25 -12.23
C GLY A 59 -13.29 13.57 -13.57
N ALA A 60 -13.60 14.38 -14.59
CA ALA A 60 -13.95 13.89 -15.93
C ALA A 60 -12.86 13.04 -16.61
N HIS A 61 -11.61 13.13 -16.13
CA HIS A 61 -10.45 12.49 -16.73
C HIS A 61 -9.80 11.41 -15.85
N GLY A 62 -10.41 11.05 -14.71
CA GLY A 62 -9.89 9.97 -13.89
C GLY A 62 -10.50 9.91 -12.50
N ALA A 63 -10.46 8.72 -11.91
CA ALA A 63 -10.84 8.48 -10.54
C ALA A 63 -9.87 9.15 -9.56
N GLY A 64 -10.39 9.63 -8.43
CA GLY A 64 -9.58 10.20 -7.36
C GLY A 64 -8.64 9.17 -6.74
N VAL A 65 -7.49 9.65 -6.26
CA VAL A 65 -6.54 8.85 -5.48
C VAL A 65 -6.69 9.32 -4.04
N LEU A 66 -7.27 8.47 -3.19
CA LEU A 66 -7.55 8.83 -1.79
C LEU A 66 -6.32 8.72 -0.89
N GLY A 67 -5.31 7.98 -1.36
CA GLY A 67 -4.08 7.65 -0.66
C GLY A 67 -3.73 6.17 -0.87
N ALA A 68 -2.69 5.69 -0.21
CA ALA A 68 -2.22 4.32 -0.34
C ALA A 68 -2.97 3.36 0.61
N HIS A 69 -3.17 2.14 0.13
CA HIS A 69 -3.49 0.98 0.97
C HIS A 69 -2.25 0.09 1.07
N LEU A 70 -1.83 -0.22 2.28
CA LEU A 70 -0.71 -1.11 2.57
C LEU A 70 -1.24 -2.48 2.99
N GLU A 71 -1.04 -3.50 2.16
CA GLU A 71 -1.47 -4.87 2.41
C GLU A 71 -0.26 -5.74 2.83
N GLY A 72 -0.03 -5.80 4.14
CA GLY A 72 1.22 -6.30 4.74
C GLY A 72 2.38 -5.29 4.66
N PRO A 73 3.58 -5.64 5.15
CA PRO A 73 4.10 -7.00 5.34
C PRO A 73 3.85 -7.62 6.72
N PHE A 74 3.13 -6.92 7.60
CA PHE A 74 2.76 -7.40 8.93
C PHE A 74 1.51 -8.31 8.88
N ILE A 75 1.58 -9.41 8.13
CA ILE A 75 0.51 -10.40 8.03
C ILE A 75 0.99 -11.78 8.49
N SER A 76 0.05 -12.64 8.87
CA SER A 76 0.35 -14.01 9.33
C SER A 76 0.97 -14.85 8.21
N ARG A 77 2.06 -15.54 8.53
CA ARG A 77 2.73 -16.49 7.63
C ARG A 77 1.80 -17.62 7.19
N GLU A 78 0.94 -18.10 8.08
CA GLU A 78 -0.03 -19.17 7.81
C GLU A 78 -1.12 -18.73 6.83
N LYS A 79 -1.42 -17.43 6.79
CA LYS A 79 -2.43 -16.82 5.92
C LYS A 79 -1.83 -15.94 4.83
N LYS A 80 -0.56 -16.17 4.45
CA LYS A 80 0.18 -15.28 3.55
C LYS A 80 -0.39 -15.20 2.13
N GLY A 81 -1.13 -16.20 1.66
CA GLY A 81 -1.62 -16.23 0.27
C GLY A 81 -0.52 -15.96 -0.76
N ALA A 82 -0.75 -14.96 -1.62
CA ALA A 82 0.18 -14.52 -2.67
C ALA A 82 1.35 -13.65 -2.18
N HIS A 83 1.43 -13.35 -0.88
CA HIS A 83 2.47 -12.50 -0.33
C HIS A 83 3.82 -13.25 -0.25
N PRO A 84 4.93 -12.62 -0.69
CA PRO A 84 6.25 -13.24 -0.64
C PRO A 84 6.71 -13.42 0.80
N GLU A 85 6.87 -14.67 1.22
CA GLU A 85 7.16 -15.03 2.62
C GLU A 85 8.45 -14.38 3.15
N HIS A 86 9.47 -14.26 2.30
CA HIS A 86 10.75 -13.64 2.66
C HIS A 86 10.66 -12.12 2.89
N CYS A 87 9.57 -11.48 2.44
CA CYS A 87 9.31 -10.06 2.69
C CYS A 87 8.39 -9.83 3.90
N LEU A 88 7.80 -10.88 4.48
CA LEU A 88 7.00 -10.74 5.70
C LEU A 88 7.86 -10.15 6.83
N ARG A 89 7.20 -9.39 7.70
CA ARG A 89 7.81 -8.71 8.84
C ARG A 89 6.98 -8.98 10.09
N THR A 90 7.61 -8.85 11.25
CA THR A 90 6.95 -8.85 12.55
C THR A 90 7.37 -7.61 13.33
N PHE A 91 6.70 -7.34 14.44
CA PHE A 91 7.07 -6.29 15.38
C PHE A 91 8.09 -6.86 16.38
N GLU A 92 9.29 -6.30 16.42
CA GLU A 92 10.43 -6.78 17.22
C GLU A 92 10.74 -5.82 18.37
N GLU A 93 11.13 -4.58 18.07
CA GLU A 93 11.61 -3.60 19.07
C GLU A 93 10.50 -2.67 19.57
N GLY A 94 9.70 -2.13 18.65
CA GLY A 94 8.69 -1.11 18.89
C GLY A 94 7.68 -1.14 17.77
N ALA A 95 6.43 -1.52 18.00
CA ALA A 95 5.53 -1.82 16.89
C ALA A 95 5.34 -0.62 15.93
N PHE A 96 5.26 0.60 16.48
CA PHE A 96 5.17 1.82 15.67
C PHE A 96 6.51 2.17 14.99
N GLN A 97 7.64 1.97 15.67
CA GLN A 97 8.97 2.17 15.11
C GLN A 97 9.25 1.20 13.95
N ASP A 98 8.88 -0.07 14.11
CA ASP A 98 9.00 -1.11 13.08
C ASP A 98 8.12 -0.78 11.87
N LEU A 99 6.92 -0.25 12.12
CA LEU A 99 6.00 0.21 11.08
C LEU A 99 6.61 1.38 10.28
N LEU A 100 7.14 2.40 10.95
CA LEU A 100 7.82 3.53 10.30
C LEU A 100 9.11 3.11 9.59
N ALA A 101 9.89 2.19 10.18
CA ALA A 101 11.09 1.65 9.53
C ALA A 101 10.75 0.87 8.26
N THR A 102 9.61 0.17 8.25
CA THR A 102 9.15 -0.62 7.11
C THR A 102 8.57 0.25 6.00
N TYR A 103 7.66 1.16 6.32
CA TYR A 103 6.94 1.93 5.30
C TYR A 103 7.56 3.30 5.01
N GLY A 104 8.32 3.88 5.94
CA GLY A 104 8.78 5.27 5.85
C GLY A 104 7.67 6.24 6.23
N SER A 105 7.51 7.32 5.46
CA SER A 105 6.41 8.27 5.68
C SER A 105 5.05 7.62 5.42
N LEU A 106 4.09 7.94 6.29
CA LEU A 106 2.70 7.49 6.20
C LEU A 106 1.74 8.59 5.72
N ASP A 107 2.24 9.75 5.28
CA ASP A 107 1.41 10.93 5.00
C ASP A 107 0.30 10.65 3.97
N CYS A 108 0.62 9.83 2.96
CA CYS A 108 -0.32 9.43 1.92
C CYS A 108 -1.10 8.14 2.25
N VAL A 109 -0.79 7.44 3.35
CA VAL A 109 -1.41 6.16 3.71
C VAL A 109 -2.79 6.38 4.31
N ARG A 110 -3.76 5.55 3.93
CA ARG A 110 -5.15 5.61 4.43
C ARG A 110 -5.64 4.30 5.02
N ILE A 111 -5.10 3.18 4.54
CA ILE A 111 -5.52 1.85 4.96
C ILE A 111 -4.27 1.02 5.18
N VAL A 112 -4.22 0.29 6.29
CA VAL A 112 -3.20 -0.73 6.56
C VAL A 112 -3.92 -2.02 6.88
N THR A 113 -3.62 -3.07 6.13
CA THR A 113 -4.03 -4.44 6.42
C THR A 113 -2.88 -5.15 7.11
N LEU A 114 -3.13 -5.61 8.34
CA LEU A 114 -2.18 -6.35 9.17
C LEU A 114 -2.89 -7.47 9.92
N ALA A 115 -2.15 -8.48 10.37
CA ALA A 115 -2.71 -9.59 11.15
C ALA A 115 -2.81 -9.22 12.64
N PRO A 116 -4.03 -9.12 13.20
CA PRO A 116 -4.23 -8.69 14.59
C PRO A 116 -3.69 -9.70 15.61
N GLU A 117 -3.52 -10.98 15.24
CA GLU A 117 -2.95 -12.00 16.12
C GLU A 117 -1.43 -11.86 16.34
N MET A 118 -0.75 -11.01 15.57
CA MET A 118 0.69 -10.83 15.70
C MET A 118 1.04 -10.20 17.04
N LYS A 119 2.13 -10.69 17.64
CA LYS A 119 2.69 -10.10 18.85
C LYS A 119 2.90 -8.59 18.63
N ARG A 120 2.32 -7.77 19.52
CA ARG A 120 2.38 -6.29 19.53
C ARG A 120 1.57 -5.55 18.45
N SER A 121 0.75 -6.23 17.65
CA SER A 121 -0.16 -5.59 16.69
C SER A 121 -1.07 -4.54 17.33
N SER A 122 -1.53 -4.77 18.56
CA SER A 122 -2.39 -3.87 19.32
C SER A 122 -1.73 -2.53 19.67
N GLU A 123 -0.39 -2.44 19.63
CA GLU A 123 0.31 -1.17 19.87
C GLU A 123 0.13 -0.19 18.70
N VAL A 124 -0.19 -0.69 17.49
CA VAL A 124 -0.42 0.12 16.27
C VAL A 124 -1.89 0.17 15.84
N ILE A 125 -2.78 -0.47 16.59
CA ILE A 125 -4.23 -0.41 16.40
C ILE A 125 -4.82 0.24 17.64
N GLN A 126 -5.25 1.51 17.52
CA GLN A 126 -5.90 2.26 18.58
C GLN A 126 -7.31 2.68 18.13
N GLU A 127 -8.26 2.71 19.05
CA GLU A 127 -9.63 3.17 18.84
C GLU A 127 -9.74 4.71 18.87
#